data_AF-A0A6I2M4B2-F1
#
_entry.id   AF-A0A6I2M4B2-F1
#
_cell.length_a   1.000
_cell.length_b   1.000
_cell.length_c   1.000
_cell.angle_alpha   90.00
_cell.angle_beta   90.00
_cell.angle_gamma   90.00
#
_symmetry.space_group_name_H-M   'P 1'
#
loop_
_entity.id
_entity.type
_entity.pdbx_description
1 polymer ?
#
loop_
_entity_poly.entity_id
_entity_poly.type
_entity_poly.pdbx_seq_one_letter_code
_entity_poly.pdbx_strand_id
1 'polypeptide(L)'
;MKMEKEKTIHDIPVPAGIDARQVTIAKDYVTNRLSEGFTLNSLFQKHSISSKTWYEWLEKPEFNTFVNEMADVLIPQDELAAVKKMKKKILSFADKASVSTSEMKMFTEVFGYVFAADARLQAEKLGLNKEGTTSTDTHRTVEEKKAALLARLRS
;
A
#
# COMPACT_ATOMS: atom_id res chain seq x y z
N MET A 1 -8.54 13.24 35.15
CA MET A 1 -8.74 12.80 33.76
C MET A 1 -8.56 14.03 32.87
N LYS A 2 -7.51 14.09 32.06
CA LYS A 2 -7.39 15.12 31.03
C LYS A 2 -8.20 14.63 29.83
N MET A 3 -9.27 15.33 29.47
CA MET A 3 -9.94 15.11 28.20
C MET A 3 -8.93 15.47 27.11
N GLU A 4 -8.38 14.46 26.44
CA GLU A 4 -7.58 14.64 25.25
C GLU A 4 -8.50 15.30 24.23
N LYS A 5 -8.21 16.56 23.88
CA LYS A 5 -8.96 17.28 22.85
C LYS A 5 -8.95 16.41 21.61
N GLU A 6 -10.13 15.95 21.19
CA GLU A 6 -10.33 15.30 19.89
C GLU A 6 -9.74 16.23 18.84
N LYS A 7 -8.58 15.85 18.27
CA LYS A 7 -8.03 16.57 17.14
C LYS A 7 -9.06 16.43 16.04
N THR A 8 -9.54 17.54 15.51
CA THR A 8 -10.42 17.49 14.35
C THR A 8 -9.57 17.68 13.09
N ILE A 9 -10.05 17.18 11.95
CA ILE A 9 -9.40 17.38 10.63
C ILE A 9 -9.15 18.87 10.27
N HIS A 10 -9.72 19.79 11.04
CA HIS A 10 -9.56 21.23 10.90
C HIS A 10 -8.34 21.80 11.65
N ASP A 11 -7.76 21.04 12.59
CA ASP A 11 -6.64 21.48 13.44
C ASP A 11 -5.26 21.13 12.86
N ILE A 12 -5.20 20.42 11.73
CA ILE A 12 -3.92 20.03 11.10
C ILE A 12 -3.32 21.25 10.39
N PRO A 13 -2.07 21.66 10.74
CA PRO A 13 -1.42 22.78 10.09
C PRO A 13 -1.20 22.45 8.62
N VAL A 14 -1.64 23.34 7.73
CA VAL A 14 -1.42 23.20 6.29
C VAL A 14 0.07 23.43 6.00
N PRO A 15 0.80 22.45 5.44
CA PRO A 15 2.19 22.63 5.03
C PRO A 15 2.34 23.76 4.00
N ALA A 16 3.47 24.49 4.07
CA ALA A 16 3.81 25.50 3.09
C ALA A 16 4.00 24.83 1.71
N GLY A 17 3.21 25.23 0.71
CA GLY A 17 3.25 24.65 -0.65
C GLY A 17 2.00 23.89 -1.06
N ILE A 18 1.03 23.70 -0.15
CA ILE A 18 -0.28 23.13 -0.48
C ILE A 18 -1.29 24.25 -0.71
N ASP A 19 -1.98 24.19 -1.85
CA ASP A 19 -3.02 25.14 -2.22
C ASP A 19 -4.33 24.91 -1.44
N ALA A 20 -5.11 25.97 -1.23
CA ALA A 20 -6.41 25.89 -0.53
C ALA A 20 -7.39 24.91 -1.22
N ARG A 21 -7.29 24.79 -2.55
CA ARG A 21 -8.05 23.79 -3.31
C ARG A 21 -7.62 22.36 -2.96
N GLN A 22 -6.32 22.11 -2.87
CA GLN A 22 -5.78 20.80 -2.50
C GLN A 22 -6.18 20.41 -1.07
N VAL A 23 -6.19 21.36 -0.14
CA VAL A 23 -6.66 21.13 1.25
C VAL A 23 -8.14 20.72 1.27
N THR A 24 -8.99 21.41 0.51
CA THR A 24 -10.43 21.12 0.46
C THR A 24 -10.70 19.72 -0.10
N ILE A 25 -10.01 19.35 -1.18
CA ILE A 25 -10.13 18.03 -1.80
C ILE A 25 -9.60 16.95 -0.86
N ALA A 26 -8.49 17.20 -0.16
CA ALA A 26 -7.89 16.24 0.76
C ALA A 26 -8.78 15.99 1.99
N LYS A 27 -9.43 17.03 2.54
CA LYS A 27 -10.43 16.89 3.61
C LYS A 27 -11.63 16.07 3.14
N ASP A 28 -12.16 16.37 1.95
CA ASP A 28 -13.29 15.63 1.39
C ASP A 28 -12.91 14.18 1.04
N TYR A 29 -11.68 13.93 0.58
CA TYR A 29 -11.14 12.59 0.37
C TYR A 29 -11.12 11.78 1.68
N VAL A 30 -10.53 12.33 2.73
CA VAL A 30 -10.37 11.64 4.01
C VAL A 30 -11.73 11.38 4.67
N THR A 31 -12.62 12.38 4.72
CA THR A 31 -13.96 12.25 5.30
C THR A 31 -14.81 11.20 4.58
N ASN A 32 -14.82 11.20 3.25
CA ASN A 32 -15.65 10.26 2.50
C ASN A 32 -14.99 8.89 2.31
N ARG A 33 -13.68 8.74 2.53
CA ARG A 33 -13.00 7.43 2.37
C ARG A 33 -13.57 6.33 3.26
N LEU A 34 -14.11 6.70 4.43
CA LEU A 34 -14.74 5.77 5.37
C LEU A 34 -16.25 5.59 5.11
N SER A 35 -16.84 6.35 4.19
CA SER A 35 -18.25 6.20 3.82
C SER A 35 -18.46 5.03 2.85
N GLU A 36 -19.54 4.28 3.05
CA GLU A 36 -19.91 3.20 2.14
C GLU A 36 -20.17 3.75 0.71
N GLY A 37 -19.57 3.12 -0.30
CA GLY A 37 -19.75 3.49 -1.71
C GLY A 37 -18.80 4.57 -2.23
N PHE A 38 -17.84 5.02 -1.44
CA PHE A 38 -16.81 5.96 -1.91
C PHE A 38 -15.92 5.35 -3.01
N THR A 39 -15.75 6.10 -4.10
CA THR A 39 -14.79 5.76 -5.16
C THR A 39 -13.95 6.98 -5.51
N LEU A 40 -12.66 6.76 -5.85
CA LEU A 40 -11.79 7.85 -6.32
C LEU A 40 -12.39 8.57 -7.54
N ASN A 41 -13.07 7.84 -8.42
CA ASN A 41 -13.76 8.42 -9.58
C ASN A 41 -14.87 9.41 -9.16
N SER A 42 -15.65 9.10 -8.12
CA SER A 42 -16.67 10.02 -7.60
C SER A 42 -16.06 11.30 -7.03
N LEU A 43 -14.90 11.20 -6.36
CA LEU A 43 -14.16 12.36 -5.86
C LEU A 43 -13.63 13.22 -7.02
N PHE A 44 -13.06 12.58 -8.03
CA PHE A 44 -12.52 13.24 -9.22
C PHE A 44 -13.58 14.01 -9.99
N GLN A 45 -14.77 13.41 -10.14
CA GLN A 45 -15.93 14.08 -10.75
C GLN A 45 -16.42 15.25 -9.89
N LYS A 46 -16.54 15.05 -8.57
CA LYS A 46 -17.02 16.09 -7.63
C LYS A 46 -16.15 17.35 -7.63
N HIS A 47 -14.82 17.19 -7.69
CA HIS A 47 -13.88 18.30 -7.64
C HIS A 47 -13.33 18.73 -9.01
N SER A 48 -13.82 18.12 -10.09
CA SER A 48 -13.36 18.35 -11.46
C SER A 48 -11.83 18.26 -11.56
N ILE A 49 -11.26 17.17 -11.02
CA ILE A 49 -9.83 16.87 -11.11
C ILE A 49 -9.59 15.60 -11.91
N SER A 50 -8.47 15.53 -12.62
CA SER A 50 -8.06 14.29 -13.27
C SER A 50 -7.34 13.37 -12.30
N SER A 51 -7.43 12.06 -12.52
CA SER A 51 -6.66 11.06 -11.77
C SER A 51 -5.15 11.37 -11.81
N LYS A 52 -4.64 11.79 -12.98
CA LYS A 52 -3.25 12.19 -13.16
C LYS A 52 -2.84 13.30 -12.20
N THR A 53 -3.65 14.37 -12.11
CA THR A 53 -3.37 15.50 -11.22
C THR A 53 -3.36 15.07 -9.75
N TRP A 54 -4.27 14.18 -9.36
CA TRP A 54 -4.31 13.62 -8.01
C TRP A 54 -3.05 12.81 -7.66
N TYR A 55 -2.61 11.94 -8.57
CA TYR A 55 -1.39 11.16 -8.35
C TYR A 55 -0.12 12.03 -8.35
N GLU A 56 -0.05 13.05 -9.21
CA GLU A 56 1.03 14.05 -9.19
C GLU A 56 1.10 14.81 -7.85
N TRP A 57 -0.04 14.99 -7.17
CA TRP A 57 -0.04 15.55 -5.81
C TRP A 57 0.40 14.54 -4.77
N LEU A 58 -0.02 13.28 -4.87
CA LEU A 58 0.41 12.21 -3.95
C LEU A 58 1.91 11.90 -4.04
N GLU A 59 2.54 12.15 -5.18
CA GLU A 59 3.99 12.04 -5.34
C GLU A 59 4.75 13.11 -4.55
N LYS A 60 4.12 14.24 -4.23
CA LYS A 60 4.72 15.28 -3.40
C LYS A 60 4.72 14.86 -1.93
N PRO A 61 5.90 14.79 -1.27
CA PRO A 61 5.99 14.36 0.12
C PRO A 61 5.12 15.18 1.08
N GLU A 62 5.00 16.49 0.84
CA GLU A 62 4.23 17.42 1.67
C GLU A 62 2.73 17.07 1.66
N PHE A 63 2.17 16.85 0.46
CA PHE A 63 0.75 16.54 0.30
C PHE A 63 0.42 15.13 0.78
N ASN A 64 1.28 14.16 0.50
CA ASN A 64 1.11 12.80 1.00
C ASN A 64 1.13 12.74 2.54
N THR A 65 2.10 13.41 3.16
CA THR A 65 2.19 13.48 4.63
C THR A 65 0.94 14.13 5.22
N PHE A 66 0.49 15.24 4.65
CA PHE A 66 -0.72 15.94 5.09
C PHE A 66 -1.98 15.08 4.99
N VAL A 67 -2.17 14.35 3.89
CA VAL A 67 -3.31 13.44 3.71
C VAL A 67 -3.28 12.29 4.73
N ASN A 68 -2.09 11.73 5.01
CA ASN A 68 -1.94 10.66 5.99
C ASN A 68 -2.21 11.16 7.42
N GLU A 69 -1.70 12.33 7.79
CA GLU A 69 -1.98 12.94 9.10
C GLU A 69 -3.49 13.20 9.30
N MET A 70 -4.20 13.65 8.26
CA MET A 70 -5.66 13.80 8.31
C MET A 70 -6.37 12.45 8.45
N ALA A 71 -5.91 11.43 7.73
CA ALA A 71 -6.49 10.09 7.82
C ALA A 71 -6.30 9.48 9.22
N ASP A 72 -5.13 9.68 9.83
CA ASP A 72 -4.83 9.21 11.19
C ASP A 72 -5.68 9.91 12.26
N VAL A 73 -6.08 11.16 12.02
CA VAL A 73 -7.00 11.91 12.89
C VAL A 73 -8.45 11.43 12.75
N LEU A 74 -8.87 11.02 11.56
CA LEU A 74 -10.25 10.59 11.31
C LEU A 74 -10.52 9.15 11.80
N ILE A 75 -9.53 8.26 11.78
CA ILE A 75 -9.68 6.91 12.32
C ILE A 75 -9.81 7.03 13.84
N PRO A 76 -10.97 6.72 14.46
CA PRO A 76 -11.11 6.79 15.90
C PRO A 76 -10.03 5.91 16.55
N GLN A 77 -9.31 6.44 17.54
CA GLN A 77 -8.24 5.69 18.20
C GLN A 77 -8.75 4.34 18.76
N ASP A 78 -10.03 4.27 19.11
CA ASP A 78 -10.72 3.07 19.57
C ASP A 78 -10.83 1.98 18.49
N GLU A 79 -11.10 2.35 17.24
CA GLU A 79 -11.15 1.41 16.12
C GLU A 79 -9.76 0.89 15.78
N LEU A 80 -8.76 1.77 15.80
CA LEU A 80 -7.37 1.39 15.58
C LEU A 80 -6.86 0.49 16.73
N ALA A 81 -7.28 0.76 17.97
CA ALA A 81 -7.03 -0.08 19.12
C ALA A 81 -7.74 -1.44 19.00
N ALA A 82 -8.99 -1.48 18.50
CA ALA A 82 -9.72 -2.71 18.26
C ALA A 82 -9.04 -3.58 17.18
N VAL A 83 -8.59 -2.98 16.08
CA VAL A 83 -7.83 -3.66 15.03
C VAL A 83 -6.50 -4.20 15.57
N LYS A 84 -5.76 -3.40 16.37
CA LYS A 84 -4.54 -3.86 17.05
C LYS A 84 -4.82 -5.04 17.98
N LYS A 85 -5.90 -4.99 18.75
CA LYS A 85 -6.33 -6.07 19.65
C LYS A 85 -6.68 -7.34 18.88
N MET A 86 -7.37 -7.20 17.74
CA MET A 86 -7.73 -8.32 16.88
C MET A 86 -6.49 -8.95 16.24
N LYS A 87 -5.56 -8.14 15.71
CA LYS A 87 -4.27 -8.63 15.18
C LYS A 87 -3.47 -9.37 16.25
N LYS A 88 -3.40 -8.86 17.49
CA LYS A 88 -2.74 -9.55 18.61
C LYS A 88 -3.42 -10.89 18.96
N LYS A 89 -4.74 -10.94 18.90
CA LYS A 89 -5.51 -12.19 19.11
C LYS A 89 -5.23 -13.20 17.99
N ILE A 90 -5.17 -12.76 16.74
CA ILE A 90 -4.83 -13.63 15.61
C ILE A 90 -3.38 -14.11 15.74
N LEU A 91 -2.46 -13.26 16.18
CA LEU A 91 -1.07 -13.67 16.46
C LEU A 91 -1.01 -14.80 17.47
N SER A 92 -1.83 -14.75 18.53
CA SER A 92 -1.89 -15.83 19.54
C SER A 92 -2.37 -17.18 18.98
N PHE A 93 -2.90 -17.23 17.76
CA PHE A 93 -3.20 -18.50 17.09
C PHE A 93 -1.92 -19.27 16.76
N ALA A 94 -0.80 -18.59 16.51
CA ALA A 94 0.48 -19.25 16.25
C ALA A 94 0.98 -20.05 17.46
N ASP A 95 0.61 -19.65 18.68
CA ASP A 95 1.04 -20.30 19.93
C ASP A 95 0.11 -21.45 20.36
N LYS A 96 -1.02 -21.67 19.66
CA LYS A 96 -1.96 -22.75 20.00
C LYS A 96 -1.44 -24.10 19.52
N ALA A 97 -1.56 -25.12 20.38
CA ALA A 97 -1.19 -26.50 20.05
C ALA A 97 -2.02 -27.10 18.88
N SER A 98 -3.24 -26.62 18.68
CA SER A 98 -4.08 -26.96 17.53
C SER A 98 -4.86 -25.72 17.07
N VAL A 99 -4.71 -25.37 15.79
CA VAL A 99 -5.40 -24.23 15.16
C VAL A 99 -6.47 -24.76 14.23
N SER A 100 -7.68 -24.22 14.30
CA SER A 100 -8.74 -24.59 13.35
C SER A 100 -8.47 -24.03 11.94
N THR A 101 -9.04 -24.65 10.92
CA THR A 101 -8.89 -24.22 9.52
C THR A 101 -9.34 -22.77 9.30
N SER A 102 -10.38 -22.32 10.01
CA SER A 102 -10.87 -20.93 9.94
C SER A 102 -9.91 -19.93 10.59
N GLU A 103 -9.29 -20.29 11.71
CA GLU A 103 -8.27 -19.47 12.38
C GLU A 103 -6.98 -19.38 11.54
N MET A 104 -6.59 -20.48 10.89
CA MET A 104 -5.44 -20.49 9.97
C MET A 104 -5.68 -19.59 8.75
N LYS A 105 -6.91 -19.61 8.21
CA LYS A 105 -7.31 -18.72 7.12
C LYS A 105 -7.24 -17.24 7.55
N MET A 106 -7.80 -16.90 8.71
CA MET A 106 -7.70 -15.54 9.26
C MET A 106 -6.25 -15.11 9.51
N PHE A 107 -5.40 -16.00 10.01
CA PHE A 107 -3.97 -15.71 10.19
C PHE A 107 -3.28 -15.41 8.85
N THR A 108 -3.55 -16.22 7.84
CA THR A 108 -2.97 -16.06 6.50
C THR A 108 -3.47 -14.80 5.81
N GLU A 109 -4.75 -14.45 5.94
CA GLU A 109 -5.31 -13.21 5.37
C GLU A 109 -4.72 -11.96 6.02
N VAL A 110 -4.50 -11.99 7.34
CA VAL A 110 -3.98 -10.83 8.08
C VAL A 110 -2.45 -10.70 8.00
N PHE A 111 -1.71 -11.82 7.92
CA PHE A 111 -0.24 -11.84 7.95
C PHE A 111 0.41 -12.37 6.67
N GLY A 112 -0.35 -12.56 5.58
CA GLY A 112 0.15 -13.09 4.30
C GLY A 112 1.37 -12.35 3.73
N TYR A 113 1.44 -11.04 3.93
CA TYR A 113 2.59 -10.23 3.53
C TYR A 113 3.89 -10.61 4.27
N VAL A 114 3.77 -11.08 5.52
CA VAL A 114 4.92 -11.53 6.32
C VAL A 114 5.47 -12.84 5.77
N PHE A 115 4.59 -13.77 5.38
CA PHE A 115 5.01 -15.02 4.74
C PHE A 115 5.73 -14.77 3.41
N ALA A 116 5.24 -13.84 2.59
CA ALA A 116 5.90 -13.45 1.35
C ALA A 116 7.28 -12.82 1.60
N ALA A 117 7.40 -11.99 2.65
CA ALA A 117 8.67 -11.39 3.04
C ALA A 117 9.66 -12.42 3.58
N ASP A 118 9.22 -13.37 4.42
CA ASP A 118 10.05 -14.45 4.95
C ASP A 118 10.52 -15.38 3.82
N ALA A 119 9.63 -15.74 2.89
CA ALA A 119 10.00 -16.52 1.71
C ALA A 119 11.07 -15.81 0.85
N ARG A 120 10.98 -14.48 0.69
CA ARG A 120 12.00 -13.68 0.00
C ARG A 120 13.34 -13.69 0.73
N LEU A 121 13.33 -13.53 2.06
CA LEU A 121 14.54 -13.58 2.90
C LEU A 121 15.17 -14.98 2.89
N GLN A 122 14.36 -16.04 2.89
CA GLN A 122 14.86 -17.40 2.76
C GLN A 122 15.42 -17.66 1.35
N ALA A 123 14.76 -17.17 0.29
CA ALA A 123 15.28 -17.25 -1.08
C ALA A 123 16.62 -16.52 -1.23
N GLU A 124 16.77 -15.35 -0.59
CA GLU A 124 18.04 -14.61 -0.52
C GLU A 124 19.12 -15.41 0.21
N LYS A 125 18.80 -15.99 1.38
CA LYS A 125 19.72 -16.85 2.14
C LYS A 125 20.12 -18.12 1.39
N LEU A 126 19.22 -18.67 0.59
CA LEU A 126 19.45 -19.84 -0.27
C LEU A 126 20.18 -19.49 -1.58
N GLY A 127 20.54 -18.22 -1.79
CA GLY A 127 21.24 -17.77 -3.00
C GLY A 127 20.39 -17.84 -4.27
N LEU A 128 19.06 -17.89 -4.13
CA LEU A 128 18.11 -17.91 -5.25
C LEU A 128 17.85 -16.52 -5.83
N ASN A 129 18.36 -15.44 -5.19
CA ASN A 129 18.50 -14.14 -5.84
C ASN A 129 19.60 -14.22 -6.91
N LYS A 130 19.29 -14.90 -8.02
CA LYS A 130 20.00 -14.71 -9.28
C LYS A 130 19.66 -13.33 -9.82
N GLU A 131 20.30 -12.30 -9.27
CA GLU A 131 20.73 -11.17 -10.10
C GLU A 131 21.78 -11.72 -11.08
N GLY A 132 21.30 -12.42 -12.10
CA GLY A 132 22.14 -13.26 -12.95
C GLY A 132 21.35 -14.06 -13.97
N THR A 133 20.20 -13.55 -14.42
CA THR A 133 19.59 -13.93 -15.70
C THR A 133 18.69 -12.79 -16.18
N THR A 134 19.29 -11.62 -16.43
CA THR A 134 18.80 -10.74 -17.50
C THR A 134 19.12 -11.40 -18.84
N SER A 135 18.42 -12.51 -19.13
CA SER A 135 18.19 -12.89 -20.52
C SER A 135 17.03 -12.04 -20.98
N THR A 136 17.33 -10.88 -21.58
CA THR A 136 16.40 -10.02 -22.31
C THR A 136 15.81 -10.70 -23.56
N ASP A 137 15.68 -12.03 -23.57
CA ASP A 137 15.49 -12.84 -24.77
C ASP A 137 14.34 -13.86 -24.67
N THR A 138 13.29 -13.49 -23.93
CA THR A 138 12.05 -14.28 -23.84
C THR A 138 11.11 -14.09 -25.04
N HIS A 139 11.44 -13.21 -26.01
CA HIS A 139 10.58 -12.92 -27.16
C HIS A 139 11.19 -13.25 -28.53
N ARG A 140 12.37 -13.89 -28.58
CA ARG A 140 12.94 -14.31 -29.87
C ARG A 140 12.46 -15.68 -30.29
N THR A 141 11.91 -15.74 -31.50
CA THR A 141 11.54 -16.96 -32.21
C THR A 141 12.78 -17.82 -32.51
N VAL A 142 12.58 -19.12 -32.77
CA VAL A 142 13.68 -20.07 -33.07
C VAL A 142 14.48 -19.59 -34.29
N GLU A 143 13.76 -19.12 -35.32
CA GLU A 143 14.08 -18.03 -36.26
C GLU A 143 15.31 -17.18 -35.92
N GLU A 144 15.06 -16.25 -35.01
CA GLU A 144 15.96 -15.15 -34.68
C GLU A 144 17.17 -15.64 -33.89
N LYS A 145 17.01 -16.71 -33.10
CA LYS A 145 18.12 -17.34 -32.36
C LYS A 145 19.11 -18.01 -33.31
N LYS A 146 18.61 -18.66 -34.37
CA LYS A 146 19.46 -19.30 -35.39
C LYS A 146 20.24 -18.27 -36.20
N ALA A 147 19.60 -17.17 -36.59
CA ALA A 147 20.26 -16.07 -37.27
C ALA A 147 21.35 -15.40 -36.42
N ALA A 148 21.07 -15.18 -35.12
CA ALA A 148 22.05 -14.61 -34.19
C ALA A 148 23.27 -15.53 -33.99
N LEU A 149 23.05 -16.84 -33.88
CA LEU A 149 24.13 -17.83 -33.78
C LEU A 149 25.00 -17.86 -35.04
N LEU A 150 24.38 -17.82 -36.23
CA LEU A 150 25.09 -17.79 -37.51
C LEU A 150 25.90 -16.49 -37.71
N ALA A 151 25.36 -15.35 -37.26
CA ALA A 151 26.08 -14.08 -37.30
C ALA A 151 27.33 -14.10 -36.42
N ARG A 152 27.23 -14.72 -35.24
CA ARG A 152 28.33 -14.85 -34.28
C ARG A 152 29.42 -15.85 -34.70
N LEU A 153 29.08 -16.80 -35.58
CA LEU A 153 30.01 -17.79 -36.12
C LEU A 153 30.81 -17.28 -37.32
N ARG A 154 30.39 -16.15 -37.91
CA ARG A 154 31.06 -15.48 -39.04
C ARG A 154 32.02 -14.37 -38.61
N SER A 155 32.00 -13.97 -37.34
CA SER A 155 32.98 -13.04 -36.74
C SER A 155 34.19 -13.78 -36.22
#